data_AF-A0A1V5NUI2-F1
#
_entry.id   AF-A0A1V5NUI2-F1
#
_cell.length_a   1.000
_cell.length_b   1.000
_cell.length_c   1.000
_cell.angle_alpha   90.00
_cell.angle_beta   90.00
_cell.angle_gamma   90.00
#
_symmetry.space_group_name_H-M   'P 1'
#
loop_
_entity.id
_entity.type
_entity.pdbx_description
1 polymer ?
#
loop_
_entity_poly.entity_id
_entity_poly.type
_entity_poly.pdbx_seq_one_letter_code
_entity_poly.pdbx_strand_id
1 'polypeptide(L)'
;MSDQNHEGKFCPECGISAADRQQFCRQCGYEFPPEDVGEERNLRAAIAEESGPSCIGGVLKVIGFCIVLGIVLGIAGNMSSSHRYRGQAREKACYANMRILLGAIEMYNMDNAVMLKSVLDDTEQRLISAKYLKSKLSKPESGCAYSSTGDLTSFGKIKCDIHGTVE
;
A
#
# COMPACT_ATOMS: atom_id res chain seq x y z
N MET A 1 30.65 19.75 -14.59
CA MET A 1 30.09 18.58 -13.89
C MET A 1 29.61 19.10 -12.56
N SER A 2 28.33 19.48 -12.47
CA SER A 2 27.79 20.14 -11.28
C SER A 2 26.97 19.12 -10.51
N ASP A 3 27.48 18.78 -9.33
CA ASP A 3 26.85 17.91 -8.34
C ASP A 3 25.46 18.44 -7.96
N GLN A 4 24.42 17.64 -8.25
CA GLN A 4 23.07 17.90 -7.77
C GLN A 4 22.90 17.22 -6.41
N ASN A 5 23.01 18.03 -5.36
CA ASN A 5 22.63 17.67 -3.99
C ASN A 5 21.12 17.42 -3.96
N HIS A 6 20.68 16.18 -4.21
CA HIS A 6 19.29 15.78 -4.05
C HIS A 6 19.06 15.45 -2.58
N GLU A 7 18.33 16.30 -1.87
CA GLU A 7 17.77 15.97 -0.56
C GLU A 7 16.87 14.74 -0.71
N GLY A 8 17.39 13.58 -0.30
CA GLY A 8 16.69 12.30 -0.42
C GLY A 8 15.40 12.32 0.39
N LYS A 9 14.29 11.93 -0.25
CA LYS A 9 13.02 11.72 0.46
C LYS A 9 13.14 10.50 1.36
N PHE A 10 12.59 10.56 2.56
CA PHE A 10 12.55 9.41 3.47
C PHE A 10 11.14 8.82 3.51
N CYS A 11 11.06 7.49 3.54
CA CYS A 11 9.78 6.81 3.72
C CYS A 11 9.26 7.03 5.15
N PRO A 12 8.04 7.57 5.34
CA PRO A 12 7.49 7.82 6.67
C PRO A 12 7.17 6.54 7.45
N GLU A 13 6.98 5.41 6.74
CA GLU A 13 6.61 4.12 7.34
C GLU A 13 7.83 3.29 7.78
N CYS A 14 8.97 3.41 7.08
CA CYS A 14 10.16 2.57 7.38
C CYS A 14 11.46 3.34 7.60
N GLY A 15 11.47 4.66 7.40
CA GLY A 15 12.63 5.52 7.63
C GLY A 15 13.78 5.37 6.62
N ILE A 16 13.60 4.55 5.57
CA ILE A 16 14.62 4.33 4.54
C ILE A 16 14.58 5.44 3.50
N SER A 17 15.74 5.84 2.98
CA SER A 17 15.83 6.79 1.87
C SER A 17 15.19 6.22 0.60
N ALA A 18 14.34 7.03 -0.01
CA ALA A 18 13.77 6.80 -1.33
C ALA A 18 14.64 7.49 -2.38
N ALA A 19 14.82 6.83 -3.51
CA ALA A 19 15.50 7.43 -4.66
C ALA A 19 14.61 8.52 -5.28
N ASP A 20 15.24 9.49 -5.94
CA ASP A 20 14.50 10.57 -6.58
C ASP A 20 13.55 10.03 -7.66
N ARG A 21 12.30 10.52 -7.67
CA ARG A 21 11.17 10.05 -8.53
C ARG A 21 10.64 8.63 -8.29
N GLN A 22 10.94 8.01 -7.15
CA GLN A 22 10.37 6.71 -6.80
C GLN A 22 8.89 6.84 -6.41
N GLN A 23 7.98 6.16 -7.12
CA GLN A 23 6.53 6.19 -6.86
C GLN A 23 6.10 5.33 -5.67
N PHE A 24 6.86 4.29 -5.33
CA PHE A 24 6.54 3.37 -4.23
C PHE A 24 7.78 2.94 -3.46
N CYS A 25 7.68 2.82 -2.14
CA CYS A 25 8.76 2.34 -1.28
C CYS A 25 9.03 0.86 -1.54
N ARG A 26 10.28 0.50 -1.83
CA ARG A 26 10.68 -0.89 -2.13
C ARG A 26 10.66 -1.83 -0.92
N GLN A 27 10.62 -1.28 0.30
CA GLN A 27 10.65 -2.08 1.53
C GLN A 27 9.26 -2.34 2.10
N CYS A 28 8.39 -1.33 2.10
CA CYS A 28 7.06 -1.42 2.73
C CYS A 28 5.89 -1.21 1.78
N GLY A 29 6.13 -0.85 0.51
CA GLY A 29 5.07 -0.65 -0.48
C GLY A 29 4.30 0.67 -0.37
N TYR A 30 4.75 1.60 0.49
CA TYR A 30 4.13 2.92 0.64
C TYR A 30 4.20 3.74 -0.66
N GLU A 31 3.09 4.31 -1.11
CA GLU A 31 3.00 5.12 -2.33
C GLU A 31 3.36 6.59 -2.04
N PHE A 32 4.35 7.12 -2.75
CA PHE A 32 4.77 8.51 -2.63
C PHE A 32 3.86 9.41 -3.48
N PRO A 33 3.46 10.60 -2.98
CA PRO A 33 2.66 11.53 -3.76
C PRO A 33 3.43 11.96 -5.03
N PRO A 34 2.74 12.11 -6.17
CA PRO A 34 3.38 12.51 -7.42
C PRO A 34 4.03 13.89 -7.26
N GLU A 35 5.28 14.01 -7.69
CA GLU A 35 5.91 15.32 -7.81
C GLU A 35 5.30 16.06 -9.00
N ASP A 36 4.66 17.19 -8.71
CA ASP A 36 4.38 18.21 -9.68
C ASP A 36 5.72 18.83 -10.13
N VAL A 37 6.19 18.43 -11.31
CA VAL A 37 7.35 19.04 -11.98
C VAL A 37 6.90 19.82 -13.23
N GLY A 38 5.58 20.01 -13.40
CA GLY A 38 4.98 20.62 -14.59
C GLY A 38 4.54 22.07 -14.37
N GLU A 39 4.22 22.44 -13.14
CA GLU A 39 3.54 23.71 -12.82
C GLU A 39 4.52 24.88 -12.68
N GLU A 40 5.73 24.65 -12.16
CA GLU A 40 6.74 25.72 -11.93
C GLU A 40 7.18 26.45 -13.22
N ARG A 41 7.24 25.75 -14.37
CA ARG A 41 7.68 26.39 -15.63
C ARG A 41 6.59 27.26 -16.23
N ASN A 42 5.33 26.93 -16.00
CA ASN A 42 4.17 27.72 -16.41
C ASN A 42 4.00 28.94 -15.48
N LEU A 43 4.32 28.80 -14.18
CA LEU A 43 4.33 29.89 -13.21
C LEU A 43 5.38 30.97 -13.55
N ARG A 44 6.57 30.60 -14.03
CA ARG A 44 7.59 31.60 -14.47
C ARG A 44 7.19 32.36 -15.73
N ALA A 45 6.43 31.75 -16.64
CA ALA A 45 5.90 32.43 -17.82
C ALA A 45 4.76 33.41 -17.48
N ALA A 46 4.00 33.13 -16.42
CA ALA A 46 2.88 33.97 -15.97
C ALA A 46 3.30 35.24 -15.22
N ILE A 47 4.57 35.38 -14.80
CA ILE A 47 5.07 36.55 -14.05
C ILE A 47 5.52 37.70 -14.99
N ALA A 48 5.55 37.48 -16.31
CA ALA A 48 6.06 38.48 -17.27
C ALA A 48 5.07 39.61 -17.63
N GLU A 49 3.84 39.59 -17.12
CA GLU A 49 2.87 40.64 -17.40
C GLU A 49 1.97 40.81 -16.18
N GLU A 50 2.10 41.90 -15.43
CA GLU A 50 0.98 42.77 -15.03
C GLU A 50 1.55 44.01 -14.33
N SER A 51 1.25 45.14 -14.95
CA SER A 51 1.58 46.50 -14.58
C SER A 51 0.71 46.99 -13.40
N GLY A 52 1.37 47.54 -12.37
CA GLY A 52 0.87 48.60 -11.49
C GLY A 52 -0.24 48.27 -10.47
N PRO A 53 -0.13 48.70 -9.20
CA PRO A 53 -1.16 48.47 -8.20
C PRO A 53 -2.32 49.48 -8.35
N SER A 54 -3.52 49.00 -8.64
CA SER A 54 -4.77 49.74 -8.41
C SER A 54 -5.60 49.04 -7.33
N CYS A 55 -5.85 49.76 -6.23
CA CYS A 55 -6.39 49.27 -4.96
C CYS A 55 -7.80 48.67 -5.06
N ILE A 56 -8.49 48.84 -6.20
CA ILE A 56 -9.84 48.31 -6.45
C ILE A 56 -9.77 46.90 -7.09
N GLY A 57 -8.70 46.59 -7.83
CA GLY A 57 -8.49 45.28 -8.45
C GLY A 57 -8.15 44.17 -7.44
N GLY A 58 -7.52 44.54 -6.32
CA GLY A 58 -7.15 43.58 -5.27
C GLY A 58 -8.36 42.90 -4.62
N VAL A 59 -9.42 43.66 -4.33
CA VAL A 59 -10.61 43.13 -3.65
C VAL A 59 -11.39 42.15 -4.55
N LEU A 60 -11.52 42.47 -5.84
CA LEU A 60 -12.18 41.58 -6.81
C LEU A 60 -11.39 40.28 -7.05
N LYS A 61 -10.05 40.34 -7.10
CA LYS A 61 -9.22 39.14 -7.23
C LYS A 61 -9.26 38.27 -5.95
N VAL A 62 -9.31 38.88 -4.76
CA VAL A 62 -9.47 38.14 -3.49
C VAL A 62 -10.84 37.47 -3.41
N ILE A 63 -11.92 38.17 -3.77
CA ILE A 63 -13.28 37.58 -3.80
C ILE A 63 -13.34 36.43 -4.81
N GLY A 64 -12.80 36.61 -6.01
CA GLY A 64 -12.73 35.55 -7.02
C GLY A 64 -11.97 34.32 -6.53
N PHE A 65 -10.82 34.52 -5.86
CA PHE A 65 -10.02 33.44 -5.31
C PHE A 65 -10.74 32.70 -4.16
N CYS A 66 -11.44 33.42 -3.27
CA CYS A 66 -12.23 32.82 -2.20
C CYS A 66 -13.42 32.00 -2.74
N ILE A 67 -14.06 32.44 -3.82
CA ILE A 67 -15.13 31.69 -4.48
C ILE A 67 -14.59 30.40 -5.10
N VAL A 68 -13.46 30.47 -5.80
CA VAL A 68 -12.81 29.28 -6.40
C VAL A 68 -12.36 28.30 -5.31
N LEU A 69 -11.71 28.77 -4.25
CA LEU A 69 -11.35 27.93 -3.09
C LEU A 69 -12.59 27.32 -2.43
N GLY A 70 -13.67 28.10 -2.27
CA GLY A 70 -14.94 27.61 -1.72
C GLY A 70 -15.56 26.49 -2.56
N ILE A 71 -15.53 26.61 -3.89
CA ILE A 71 -16.02 25.57 -4.81
C ILE A 71 -15.12 24.33 -4.75
N VAL A 72 -13.80 24.50 -4.77
CA VAL A 72 -12.84 23.38 -4.70
C VAL A 72 -12.97 22.63 -3.38
N LEU A 73 -13.03 23.33 -2.24
CA LEU A 73 -13.20 22.72 -0.92
C LEU A 73 -14.60 22.10 -0.74
N GLY A 74 -15.64 22.71 -1.32
CA GLY A 74 -17.00 22.17 -1.33
C GLY A 74 -17.14 20.85 -2.09
N ILE A 75 -16.39 20.66 -3.18
CA ILE A 75 -16.36 19.40 -3.94
C ILE A 75 -15.46 18.36 -3.25
N ALA A 76 -14.32 18.78 -2.68
CA ALA A 76 -13.38 17.88 -2.02
C ALA A 76 -13.86 17.37 -0.64
N GLY A 77 -14.73 18.11 0.04
CA GLY A 77 -15.24 17.76 1.38
C GLY A 77 -16.02 16.44 1.46
N ASN A 78 -16.45 15.87 0.34
CA ASN A 78 -17.20 14.62 0.29
C ASN A 78 -16.32 13.36 0.13
N MET A 79 -15.00 13.48 -0.01
CA MET A 79 -14.12 12.30 -0.17
C MET A 79 -13.60 11.76 1.16
N SER A 80 -14.53 11.46 2.08
CA SER A 80 -14.23 10.71 3.30
C SER A 80 -14.42 9.21 3.07
N SER A 81 -13.44 8.53 2.46
CA SER A 81 -13.46 7.07 2.26
C SER A 81 -12.41 6.30 3.07
N SER A 82 -11.82 6.91 4.10
CA SER A 82 -10.75 6.30 4.92
C SER A 82 -11.12 4.92 5.53
N HIS A 83 -12.41 4.68 5.80
CA HIS A 83 -12.88 3.42 6.37
C HIS A 83 -12.89 2.25 5.35
N ARG A 84 -13.08 2.53 4.06
CA ARG A 84 -13.10 1.48 3.01
C ARG A 84 -11.69 0.98 2.68
N TYR A 85 -10.68 1.83 2.81
CA TYR A 85 -9.29 1.51 2.51
C TYR A 85 -8.67 0.51 3.53
N ARG A 86 -8.99 0.66 4.83
CA ARG A 86 -8.48 -0.24 5.88
C ARG A 86 -8.99 -1.68 5.77
N GLY A 87 -10.24 -1.87 5.34
CA GLY A 87 -10.80 -3.20 5.09
C GLY A 87 -10.06 -3.92 3.96
N GLN A 88 -9.83 -3.23 2.84
CA GLN A 88 -9.10 -3.80 1.69
C GLN A 88 -7.64 -4.14 2.02
N ALA A 89 -6.97 -3.34 2.86
CA ALA A 89 -5.59 -3.63 3.27
C ALA A 89 -5.50 -4.94 4.09
N ARG A 90 -6.44 -5.15 5.02
CA ARG A 90 -6.50 -6.39 5.83
C ARG A 90 -6.81 -7.62 4.99
N GLU A 91 -7.77 -7.49 4.08
CA GLU A 91 -8.12 -8.56 3.14
C GLU A 91 -6.92 -8.95 2.28
N LYS A 92 -6.23 -7.97 1.67
CA LYS A 92 -5.01 -8.22 0.88
C LYS A 92 -3.90 -8.88 1.70
N ALA A 93 -3.70 -8.45 2.94
CA ALA A 93 -2.74 -9.07 3.85
C ALA A 93 -3.11 -10.53 4.17
N CYS A 94 -4.40 -10.83 4.34
CA CYS A 94 -4.88 -12.19 4.55
C CYS A 94 -4.58 -13.08 3.34
N TYR A 95 -4.90 -12.60 2.13
CA TYR A 95 -4.61 -13.34 0.90
C TYR A 95 -3.12 -13.54 0.66
N ALA A 96 -2.28 -12.58 1.04
CA ALA A 96 -0.83 -12.74 0.98
C ALA A 96 -0.36 -13.86 1.93
N ASN A 97 -0.84 -13.87 3.18
CA ASN A 97 -0.53 -14.93 4.14
C ASN A 97 -0.95 -16.32 3.63
N MET A 98 -2.12 -16.43 3.01
CA MET A 98 -2.59 -17.71 2.46
C MET A 98 -1.70 -18.23 1.34
N ARG A 99 -1.21 -17.35 0.45
CA ARG A 99 -0.25 -17.73 -0.61
C ARG A 99 1.10 -18.14 -0.04
N ILE A 100 1.59 -17.43 0.97
CA ILE A 100 2.83 -17.79 1.69
C ILE A 100 2.68 -19.17 2.33
N LEU A 101 1.56 -19.43 3.01
CA LEU A 101 1.30 -20.71 3.65
C LEU A 101 1.22 -21.86 2.64
N LEU A 102 0.51 -21.67 1.54
CA LEU A 102 0.41 -22.67 0.47
C LEU A 102 1.80 -22.99 -0.11
N GLY A 103 2.57 -21.96 -0.50
CA GLY A 103 3.91 -22.17 -1.05
C GLY A 103 4.87 -22.83 -0.05
N ALA A 104 4.79 -22.48 1.24
CA ALA A 104 5.58 -23.14 2.27
C ALA A 104 5.23 -24.63 2.42
N ILE A 105 3.95 -24.98 2.32
CA ILE A 105 3.49 -26.37 2.35
C ILE A 105 3.92 -27.12 1.09
N GLU A 106 3.82 -26.52 -0.09
CA GLU A 106 4.28 -27.11 -1.35
C GLU A 106 5.78 -27.42 -1.28
N MET A 107 6.60 -26.46 -0.86
CA MET A 107 8.03 -26.67 -0.66
C MET A 107 8.32 -27.75 0.39
N TYR A 108 7.60 -27.74 1.50
CA TYR A 108 7.72 -28.79 2.53
C TYR A 108 7.41 -30.18 1.95
N ASN A 109 6.34 -30.30 1.17
CA ASN A 109 5.90 -31.56 0.58
C ASN A 109 6.85 -32.09 -0.50
N MET A 110 7.59 -31.22 -1.19
CA MET A 110 8.63 -31.66 -2.13
C MET A 110 9.85 -32.28 -1.44
N ASP A 111 10.19 -31.81 -0.24
CA ASP A 111 11.41 -32.21 0.47
C ASP A 111 11.19 -33.35 1.48
N ASN A 112 9.92 -33.65 1.82
CA ASN A 112 9.58 -34.59 2.89
C ASN A 112 8.72 -35.75 2.38
N ALA A 113 9.08 -36.97 2.76
CA ALA A 113 8.29 -38.16 2.43
C ALA A 113 6.90 -38.17 3.09
N VAL A 114 6.76 -37.55 4.26
CA VAL A 114 5.48 -37.42 4.97
C VAL A 114 4.89 -36.06 4.66
N MET A 115 4.04 -36.02 3.64
CA MET A 115 3.40 -34.81 3.15
C MET A 115 2.29 -34.30 4.09
N LEU A 116 2.18 -32.97 4.18
CA LEU A 116 1.06 -32.26 4.77
C LEU A 116 -0.08 -32.19 3.76
N LYS A 117 -1.20 -32.86 4.08
CA LYS A 117 -2.41 -32.91 3.23
C LYS A 117 -3.45 -31.86 3.59
N SER A 118 -3.33 -31.27 4.77
CA SER A 118 -4.29 -30.31 5.32
C SER A 118 -3.62 -29.35 6.28
N VAL A 119 -4.20 -28.15 6.45
CA VAL A 119 -3.80 -27.22 7.51
C VAL A 119 -4.45 -27.63 8.83
N LEU A 120 -3.61 -27.93 9.81
CA LEU A 120 -3.96 -28.21 11.21
C LEU A 120 -3.32 -27.14 12.13
N ASP A 121 -3.73 -27.10 13.40
CA ASP A 121 -3.29 -26.10 14.38
C ASP A 121 -1.76 -26.04 14.57
N ASP A 122 -1.06 -27.16 14.38
CA ASP A 122 0.39 -27.29 14.52
C ASP A 122 1.17 -27.02 13.23
N THR A 123 0.48 -26.84 12.10
CA THR A 123 1.10 -26.74 10.77
C THR A 123 2.08 -25.58 10.68
N GLU A 124 1.70 -24.38 11.14
CA GLU A 124 2.61 -23.24 11.18
C GLU A 124 3.86 -23.53 12.01
N GLN A 125 3.70 -24.17 13.17
CA GLN A 125 4.82 -24.50 14.04
C GLN A 125 5.77 -25.50 13.37
N ARG A 126 5.20 -26.50 12.69
CA ARG A 126 5.98 -27.50 11.94
C ARG A 126 6.77 -26.87 10.80
N LEU A 127 6.15 -25.96 10.04
CA LEU A 127 6.81 -25.24 8.96
C LEU A 127 7.91 -24.29 9.47
N ILE A 128 7.72 -23.69 10.65
CA ILE A 128 8.77 -22.88 11.31
C ILE A 128 9.94 -23.76 11.74
N SER A 129 9.67 -24.87 12.43
CA SER A 129 10.70 -25.81 12.88
C SER A 129 11.48 -26.42 11.71
N ALA A 130 10.81 -26.64 10.59
CA ALA A 130 11.41 -27.13 9.34
C ALA A 130 11.99 -26.01 8.45
N LYS A 131 11.95 -24.74 8.89
CA LYS A 131 12.51 -23.56 8.20
C LYS A 131 11.86 -23.18 6.86
N TYR A 132 10.63 -23.62 6.61
CA TYR A 132 9.82 -23.14 5.47
C TYR A 132 9.04 -21.86 5.78
N LEU A 133 8.82 -21.58 7.07
CA LEU A 133 8.36 -20.29 7.55
C LEU A 133 9.38 -19.68 8.50
N LYS A 134 9.57 -18.36 8.44
CA LYS A 134 10.45 -17.64 9.36
C LYS A 134 9.83 -17.48 10.76
N SER A 135 8.52 -17.30 10.81
CA SER A 135 7.75 -17.09 12.03
C SER A 135 6.27 -17.44 11.78
N LYS A 136 5.45 -17.39 12.83
CA LYS A 136 3.99 -17.45 12.68
C LYS A 136 3.49 -16.30 11.81
N LEU A 137 2.40 -16.54 11.09
CA LEU A 137 1.81 -15.54 10.21
C LEU A 137 1.05 -14.50 11.02
N SER A 138 1.28 -13.22 10.72
CA SER A 138 0.56 -12.13 11.38
C SER A 138 -0.86 -12.06 10.83
N LYS A 139 -1.84 -12.43 11.67
CA LYS A 139 -3.26 -12.43 11.31
C LYS A 139 -3.79 -11.00 11.23
N PRO A 140 -4.39 -10.56 10.10
CA PRO A 140 -4.87 -9.18 9.94
C PRO A 140 -6.03 -8.83 10.87
N GLU A 141 -6.82 -9.84 11.26
CA GLU A 141 -7.98 -9.72 12.13
C GLU A 141 -8.00 -10.87 13.15
N SER A 142 -8.60 -10.63 14.32
CA SER A 142 -8.58 -11.58 15.44
C SER A 142 -9.30 -12.90 15.13
N GLY A 143 -10.29 -12.88 14.23
CA GLY A 143 -11.00 -14.09 13.81
C GLY A 143 -10.42 -14.78 12.57
N CYS A 144 -9.27 -14.32 12.02
CA CYS A 144 -8.63 -15.06 10.93
C CYS A 144 -8.09 -16.39 11.44
N ALA A 145 -8.59 -17.50 10.91
CA ALA A 145 -7.99 -18.82 11.06
C ALA A 145 -7.87 -19.46 9.68
N TYR A 146 -6.72 -20.09 9.43
CA TYR A 146 -6.44 -20.73 8.16
C TYR A 146 -6.76 -22.22 8.26
N SER A 147 -7.54 -22.70 7.31
CA SER A 147 -7.89 -24.10 7.14
C SER A 147 -7.64 -24.51 5.68
N SER A 148 -7.70 -25.80 5.39
CA SER A 148 -7.61 -26.31 4.02
C SER A 148 -8.92 -26.95 3.58
N THR A 149 -9.30 -26.71 2.33
CA THR A 149 -10.37 -27.45 1.66
C THR A 149 -9.74 -28.38 0.62
N GLY A 150 -9.97 -29.69 0.75
CA GLY A 150 -9.34 -30.71 -0.12
C GLY A 150 -7.92 -31.08 0.31
N ASP A 151 -7.27 -31.95 -0.48
CA ASP A 151 -5.91 -32.44 -0.23
C ASP A 151 -4.86 -31.48 -0.83
N LEU A 152 -4.01 -30.91 0.03
CA LEU A 152 -2.94 -29.97 -0.32
C LEU A 152 -1.78 -30.61 -1.09
N THR A 153 -1.75 -31.93 -1.27
CA THR A 153 -0.82 -32.60 -2.19
C THR A 153 -1.30 -32.61 -3.63
N SER A 154 -2.55 -32.20 -3.86
CA SER A 154 -3.21 -32.16 -5.18
C SER A 154 -3.70 -30.74 -5.48
N PHE A 155 -5.02 -30.52 -5.52
CA PHE A 155 -5.65 -29.23 -5.83
C PHE A 155 -6.34 -28.60 -4.61
N GLY A 156 -5.90 -28.97 -3.41
CA GLY A 156 -6.40 -28.39 -2.17
C GLY A 156 -6.11 -26.90 -2.08
N LYS A 157 -6.99 -26.17 -1.39
CA LYS A 157 -6.93 -24.71 -1.28
C LYS A 157 -6.88 -24.29 0.18
N ILE A 158 -6.14 -23.22 0.45
CA ILE A 158 -6.16 -22.57 1.76
C ILE A 158 -7.39 -21.68 1.83
N LYS A 159 -8.08 -21.72 2.96
CA LYS A 159 -9.25 -20.92 3.30
C LYS A 159 -9.01 -20.16 4.59
N CYS A 160 -9.43 -18.90 4.64
CA CYS A 160 -9.63 -18.13 5.85
C CYS A 160 -11.11 -18.16 6.26
N ASP A 161 -11.41 -18.27 7.55
CA ASP A 161 -12.79 -18.30 8.05
C ASP A 161 -13.57 -17.00 7.79
N ILE A 162 -12.87 -15.86 7.71
CA ILE A 162 -13.47 -14.54 7.45
C ILE A 162 -13.43 -14.20 5.96
N HIS A 163 -12.26 -14.34 5.32
CA HIS A 163 -12.02 -13.84 3.95
C HIS A 163 -12.18 -14.91 2.87
N GLY A 164 -12.48 -16.17 3.22
CA GLY A 164 -12.69 -17.24 2.25
C GLY A 164 -11.41 -17.78 1.63
N THR A 165 -11.47 -18.26 0.39
CA THR A 165 -10.34 -18.85 -0.34
C THR A 165 -9.72 -17.85 -1.31
N VAL A 166 -8.42 -17.98 -1.57
CA VAL A 166 -7.75 -17.27 -2.67
C VAL A 166 -7.88 -18.15 -3.91
N GLU A 167 -8.72 -17.71 -4.84
CA GLU A 167 -8.90 -18.25 -6.19
C GLU A 167 -8.63 -17.13 -7.20
#